data_AF-T0RXR0-F1
#
_entry.id   AF-T0RXR0-F1
#
_cell.length_a   1.000
_cell.length_b   1.000
_cell.length_c   1.000
_cell.angle_alpha   90.00
_cell.angle_beta   90.00
_cell.angle_gamma   90.00
#
_symmetry.space_group_name_H-M   'P 1'
#
loop_
_entity.id
_entity.type
_entity.pdbx_description
1 polymer ?
#
loop_
_entity_poly.entity_id
_entity_poly.type
_entity_poly.pdbx_seq_one_letter_code
_entity_poly.pdbx_strand_id
1 'polypeptide(L)'
;MQIILIESNEVIKDLISLNIKTYLGVDVIVRASASDAVELMTILPEIDLIISAVKNGDEDSIQAISDFITENDRDIPVIVLGEDNDIPQSLKEMAVASEESDWENTIKLAAKTLGITEDVLSKTKIPDFVPISVNYFFNISTSCCDVYIRIKKGPTDFQFVKRIHQGDIFSQEVIKKYCDQGLKNFYIPKEQQKNFTTFVSNKLVELLNDPKLEGDAKLEAMGNSYDIVTKEILKIGFNSATVQLTESIVSNIMETFKNEEK
;
A
#
# COMPACT_ATOMS: atom_id res chain seq x y z
N MET A 1 19.06 3.18 -12.36
CA MET A 1 17.79 3.91 -12.41
C MET A 1 17.64 4.71 -11.14
N GLN A 2 17.49 6.03 -11.28
CA GLN A 2 17.25 6.98 -10.22
C GLN A 2 16.03 7.82 -10.57
N ILE A 3 15.11 7.95 -9.62
CA ILE A 3 13.92 8.78 -9.74
C ILE A 3 14.02 9.92 -8.75
N ILE A 4 13.73 11.14 -9.19
CA ILE A 4 13.50 12.25 -8.27
C ILE A 4 12.01 12.35 -7.97
N LEU A 5 11.65 12.51 -6.69
CA LEU A 5 10.28 12.74 -6.25
C LEU A 5 10.17 14.07 -5.50
N ILE A 6 9.30 14.96 -5.98
CA ILE A 6 8.98 16.25 -5.37
C ILE A 6 7.49 16.25 -5.01
N GLU A 7 7.19 16.08 -3.73
CA GLU A 7 5.81 16.01 -3.22
C GLU A 7 5.76 16.55 -1.79
N SER A 8 4.83 17.47 -1.56
CA SER A 8 4.59 18.13 -0.28
C SER A 8 3.81 17.24 0.69
N ASN A 9 2.91 16.42 0.16
CA ASN A 9 2.07 15.54 0.93
C ASN A 9 2.87 14.31 1.38
N GLU A 10 3.21 14.26 2.67
CA GLU A 10 3.96 13.15 3.28
C GLU A 10 3.36 11.77 2.98
N VAL A 11 2.04 11.65 2.95
CA VAL A 11 1.36 10.36 2.69
C VAL A 11 1.56 9.91 1.24
N ILE A 12 1.33 10.81 0.28
CA ILE A 12 1.50 10.50 -1.16
C ILE A 12 2.98 10.22 -1.46
N LYS A 13 3.87 11.03 -0.91
CA LYS A 13 5.31 10.85 -1.01
C LYS A 13 5.77 9.49 -0.50
N ASP A 14 5.32 9.08 0.68
CA ASP A 14 5.65 7.77 1.26
C ASP A 14 5.09 6.63 0.42
N LEU A 15 3.84 6.75 -0.06
CA LEU A 15 3.22 5.76 -0.92
C LEU A 15 3.98 5.59 -2.24
N ILE A 16 4.28 6.67 -2.95
CA ILE A 16 5.00 6.62 -4.22
C ILE A 16 6.41 6.05 -3.98
N SER A 17 7.16 6.58 -3.01
CA SER A 17 8.53 6.14 -2.72
C SER A 17 8.61 4.67 -2.37
N LEU A 18 7.72 4.20 -1.48
CA LEU A 18 7.69 2.81 -1.05
C LEU A 18 7.34 1.87 -2.21
N ASN A 19 6.31 2.20 -2.99
CA ASN A 19 5.81 1.33 -4.05
C ASN A 19 6.73 1.30 -5.26
N ILE A 20 7.35 2.42 -5.65
CA ILE A 20 8.40 2.43 -6.69
C ILE A 20 9.57 1.55 -6.26
N LYS A 21 10.07 1.73 -5.02
CA LYS A 21 11.17 0.93 -4.51
C LYS A 21 10.82 -0.56 -4.41
N THR A 22 9.59 -0.87 -4.02
CA THR A 22 9.12 -2.25 -3.82
C THR A 22 8.85 -2.98 -5.13
N TYR A 23 8.16 -2.33 -6.08
CA TYR A 23 7.69 -2.99 -7.30
C TYR A 23 8.63 -2.78 -8.48
N LEU A 24 9.30 -1.62 -8.57
CA LEU A 24 10.19 -1.31 -9.69
C LEU A 24 11.66 -1.55 -9.36
N GLY A 25 12.00 -1.70 -8.08
CA GLY A 25 13.39 -1.88 -7.63
C GLY A 25 14.28 -0.67 -7.90
N VAL A 26 13.67 0.50 -8.09
CA VAL A 26 14.35 1.77 -8.42
C VAL A 26 14.52 2.60 -7.15
N ASP A 27 15.68 3.25 -7.01
CA ASP A 27 15.91 4.18 -5.91
C ASP A 27 15.21 5.51 -6.17
N VAL A 28 14.45 5.96 -5.18
CA VAL A 28 13.74 7.23 -5.18
C VAL A 28 14.49 8.22 -4.30
N ILE A 29 14.86 9.36 -4.89
CA ILE A 29 15.50 10.48 -4.24
C ILE A 29 14.45 11.55 -4.01
N VAL A 30 13.97 11.64 -2.77
CA VAL A 30 12.98 12.64 -2.36
C VAL A 30 13.65 14.02 -2.23
N ARG A 31 13.00 15.06 -2.75
CA ARG A 31 13.43 16.45 -2.64
C ARG A 31 12.33 17.31 -2.03
N ALA A 32 12.76 18.29 -1.23
CA ALA A 32 11.83 19.13 -0.48
C ALA A 32 11.22 20.26 -1.34
N SER A 33 11.86 20.61 -2.45
CA SER A 33 11.45 21.67 -3.39
C SER A 33 11.97 21.36 -4.79
N ALA A 34 11.43 22.03 -5.81
CA ALA A 34 11.95 21.92 -7.16
C ALA A 34 13.32 22.58 -7.27
N SER A 35 13.58 23.69 -6.56
CA SER A 35 14.93 24.27 -6.43
C SER A 35 15.98 23.27 -5.93
N ASP A 36 15.68 22.52 -4.84
CA ASP A 36 16.59 21.50 -4.28
C ASP A 36 16.79 20.33 -5.27
N ALA A 37 15.74 19.96 -5.99
CA ALA A 37 15.86 18.99 -7.07
C ALA A 37 16.77 19.51 -8.20
N VAL A 38 16.56 20.73 -8.70
CA VAL A 38 17.37 21.35 -9.76
C VAL A 38 18.85 21.39 -9.38
N GLU A 39 19.18 21.83 -8.16
CA GLU A 39 20.56 21.81 -7.67
C GLU A 39 21.15 20.39 -7.73
N LEU A 40 20.39 19.38 -7.31
CA LEU A 40 20.82 17.99 -7.42
C LEU A 40 21.04 17.56 -8.88
N MET A 41 20.15 17.95 -9.80
CA MET A 41 20.25 17.58 -11.22
C MET A 41 21.50 18.14 -11.89
N THR A 42 22.07 19.25 -11.37
CA THR A 42 23.34 19.79 -11.90
C THR A 42 24.56 18.93 -11.58
N ILE A 43 24.50 18.15 -10.49
CA ILE A 43 25.62 17.35 -9.99
C ILE A 43 25.46 15.85 -10.26
N LEU A 44 24.23 15.37 -10.50
CA LEU A 44 23.98 13.97 -10.82
C LEU A 44 24.29 13.68 -12.30
N PRO A 45 24.99 12.57 -12.59
CA PRO A 45 25.37 12.24 -13.96
C PRO A 45 24.17 11.86 -14.84
N GLU A 46 23.18 11.11 -14.32
CA GLU A 46 21.97 10.70 -15.04
C GLU A 46 20.78 10.53 -14.08
N ILE A 47 19.59 11.00 -14.51
CA ILE A 47 18.30 10.81 -13.84
C ILE A 47 17.35 10.22 -14.87
N ASP A 48 16.68 9.13 -14.53
CA ASP A 48 15.88 8.36 -15.48
C ASP A 48 14.42 8.83 -15.55
N LEU A 49 13.92 9.48 -14.49
CA LEU A 49 12.54 9.96 -14.39
C LEU A 49 12.39 10.98 -13.24
N ILE A 50 11.57 12.00 -13.46
CA ILE A 50 11.14 12.95 -12.42
C ILE A 50 9.64 12.76 -12.17
N ILE A 51 9.25 12.71 -10.90
CA ILE A 51 7.85 12.73 -10.47
C ILE A 51 7.66 13.96 -9.59
N SER A 52 6.73 14.83 -9.94
CA SER A 52 6.53 16.08 -9.20
C SER A 52 5.06 16.48 -9.14
N ALA A 53 4.63 16.96 -7.98
CA ALA A 53 3.41 17.76 -7.86
C ALA A 53 3.50 19.04 -8.70
N VAL A 54 2.35 19.53 -9.16
CA VAL A 54 2.26 20.82 -9.88
C VAL A 54 2.84 21.94 -9.03
N LYS A 55 2.41 21.98 -7.75
CA LYS A 55 2.91 22.92 -6.76
C LYS A 55 3.43 22.20 -5.53
N ASN A 56 4.48 22.74 -4.93
CA ASN A 56 5.00 22.28 -3.66
C ASN A 56 5.11 23.47 -2.71
N GLY A 57 4.07 23.65 -1.89
CA GLY A 57 3.86 24.91 -1.17
C GLY A 57 3.51 26.05 -2.12
N ASP A 58 4.29 27.14 -2.08
CA ASP A 58 4.10 28.31 -2.95
C ASP A 58 4.89 28.23 -4.27
N GLU A 59 5.74 27.20 -4.43
CA GLU A 59 6.57 27.00 -5.62
C GLU A 59 5.79 26.30 -6.74
N ASP A 60 5.89 26.81 -7.96
CA ASP A 60 5.46 26.10 -9.17
C ASP A 60 6.57 25.14 -9.60
N SER A 61 6.51 23.94 -9.02
CA SER A 61 7.55 22.93 -9.17
C SER A 61 7.72 22.49 -10.62
N ILE A 62 6.59 22.35 -11.34
CA ILE A 62 6.61 21.88 -12.73
C ILE A 62 7.18 22.92 -13.67
N GLN A 63 6.86 24.21 -13.46
CA GLN A 63 7.49 25.27 -14.24
C GLN A 63 9.01 25.30 -14.02
N ALA A 64 9.47 25.20 -12.76
CA ALA A 64 10.90 25.19 -12.45
C ALA A 64 11.63 23.99 -13.08
N ILE A 65 11.02 22.81 -13.07
CA ILE A 65 11.56 21.59 -13.72
C ILE A 65 11.57 21.77 -15.24
N SER A 66 10.50 22.31 -15.82
CA SER A 66 10.39 22.60 -17.26
C SER A 66 11.53 23.51 -17.72
N ASP A 67 11.73 24.61 -17.01
CA ASP A 67 12.74 25.61 -17.35
C ASP A 67 14.13 24.95 -17.33
N PHE A 68 14.45 24.19 -16.28
CA PHE A 68 15.72 23.49 -16.18
C PHE A 68 15.95 22.49 -17.32
N ILE A 69 14.97 21.63 -17.62
CA ILE A 69 15.08 20.61 -18.68
C ILE A 69 15.31 21.28 -20.03
N THR A 70 14.57 22.35 -20.32
CA THR A 70 14.65 23.08 -21.59
C THR A 70 15.96 23.85 -21.74
N GLU A 71 16.39 24.56 -20.70
CA GLU A 71 17.63 25.36 -20.72
C GLU A 71 18.89 24.50 -20.84
N ASN A 72 18.85 23.26 -20.34
CA ASN A 72 19.99 22.35 -20.32
C ASN A 72 19.92 21.24 -21.37
N ASP A 73 18.94 21.31 -22.30
CA ASP A 73 18.73 20.34 -23.38
C ASP A 73 18.75 18.88 -22.87
N ARG A 74 18.02 18.64 -21.78
CA ARG A 74 17.92 17.33 -21.14
C ARG A 74 16.71 16.58 -21.67
N ASP A 75 16.88 15.28 -21.90
CA ASP A 75 15.79 14.36 -22.26
C ASP A 75 15.45 13.51 -21.03
N ILE A 76 14.69 14.09 -20.10
CA ILE A 76 14.28 13.41 -18.87
C ILE A 76 12.75 13.37 -18.86
N PRO A 77 12.15 12.18 -18.84
CA PRO A 77 10.70 12.08 -18.78
C PRO A 77 10.17 12.54 -17.41
N VAL A 78 8.97 13.12 -17.42
CA VAL A 78 8.33 13.71 -16.23
C VAL A 78 6.94 13.11 -16.02
N ILE A 79 6.61 12.76 -14.79
CA ILE A 79 5.23 12.49 -14.37
C ILE A 79 4.77 13.65 -13.49
N VAL A 80 3.73 14.34 -13.94
CA VAL A 80 3.10 15.45 -13.23
C VAL A 80 1.97 14.90 -12.38
N LEU A 81 2.04 15.08 -11.06
CA LEU A 81 0.95 14.78 -10.13
C LEU A 81 -0.03 15.95 -10.18
N GLY A 82 -1.03 15.88 -11.05
CA GLY A 82 -1.95 16.95 -11.43
C GLY A 82 -2.76 16.61 -12.68
N GLU A 83 -3.31 17.63 -13.33
CA GLU A 83 -4.07 17.49 -14.58
C GLU A 83 -3.19 17.74 -15.82
N ASP A 84 -3.63 17.27 -17.00
CA ASP A 84 -2.91 17.48 -18.27
C ASP A 84 -2.76 18.98 -18.63
N ASN A 85 -3.70 19.80 -18.14
CA ASN A 85 -3.66 21.25 -18.32
C ASN A 85 -2.56 21.94 -17.49
N ASP A 86 -2.05 21.29 -16.46
CA ASP A 86 -0.99 21.81 -15.61
C ASP A 86 0.41 21.59 -16.24
N ILE A 87 0.50 20.82 -17.33
CA ILE A 87 1.75 20.55 -18.02
C ILE A 87 2.12 21.74 -18.92
N PRO A 88 3.29 22.39 -18.70
CA PRO A 88 3.78 23.45 -19.56
C PRO A 88 3.95 22.98 -20.99
N GLN A 89 3.69 23.86 -21.95
CA GLN A 89 3.75 23.52 -23.38
C GLN A 89 5.14 22.98 -23.80
N SER A 90 6.20 23.46 -23.14
CA SER A 90 7.60 23.02 -23.31
C SER A 90 7.85 21.57 -22.88
N LEU A 91 7.04 21.02 -21.97
CA LEU A 91 7.18 19.67 -21.45
C LEU A 91 6.23 18.64 -22.08
N LYS A 92 5.28 19.05 -22.92
CA LYS A 92 4.20 18.16 -23.39
C LYS A 92 4.65 16.88 -24.09
N GLU A 93 5.84 16.86 -24.69
CA GLU A 93 6.36 15.68 -25.37
C GLU A 93 7.06 14.70 -24.41
N MET A 94 7.48 15.16 -23.23
CA MET A 94 8.24 14.39 -22.23
C MET A 94 7.45 14.13 -20.94
N ALA A 95 6.30 14.79 -20.77
CA ALA A 95 5.52 14.74 -19.56
C ALA A 95 4.17 14.02 -19.74
N VAL A 96 3.73 13.36 -18.68
CA VAL A 96 2.40 12.76 -18.57
C VAL A 96 1.77 13.13 -17.22
N ALA A 97 0.48 13.46 -17.23
CA ALA A 97 -0.26 13.75 -16.01
C ALA A 97 -0.76 12.47 -15.34
N SER A 98 -0.79 12.49 -14.01
CA SER A 98 -1.48 11.54 -13.15
C SER A 98 -2.16 12.32 -12.04
N GLU A 99 -3.41 12.02 -11.73
CA GLU A 99 -4.10 12.68 -10.62
C GLU A 99 -3.31 12.51 -9.31
N GLU A 100 -3.20 13.57 -8.50
CA GLU A 100 -2.42 13.58 -7.25
C GLU A 100 -2.80 12.45 -6.29
N SER A 101 -4.08 12.08 -6.26
CA SER A 101 -4.58 10.99 -5.41
C SER A 101 -4.37 9.59 -6.00
N ASP A 102 -4.10 9.48 -7.30
CA ASP A 102 -3.92 8.23 -8.02
C ASP A 102 -2.44 7.82 -8.07
N TRP A 103 -1.91 7.54 -6.88
CA TRP A 103 -0.55 7.03 -6.74
C TRP A 103 -0.37 5.68 -7.47
N GLU A 104 -1.42 4.85 -7.59
CA GLU A 104 -1.33 3.56 -8.30
C GLU A 104 -1.06 3.76 -9.79
N ASN A 105 -1.77 4.68 -10.43
CA ASN A 105 -1.51 5.06 -11.82
C ASN A 105 -0.11 5.66 -11.98
N THR A 106 0.34 6.48 -11.02
CA THR A 106 1.71 7.01 -11.01
C THR A 106 2.77 5.90 -11.08
N ILE A 107 2.61 4.80 -10.32
CA ILE A 107 3.52 3.65 -10.39
C ILE A 107 3.49 2.99 -11.77
N LYS A 108 2.31 2.81 -12.36
CA LYS A 108 2.15 2.19 -13.69
C LYS A 108 2.81 3.03 -14.77
N LEU A 109 2.62 4.35 -14.72
CA LEU A 109 3.26 5.29 -15.63
C LEU A 109 4.78 5.25 -15.46
N ALA A 110 5.29 5.27 -14.21
CA ALA A 110 6.72 5.16 -13.95
C ALA A 110 7.32 3.87 -14.53
N ALA A 111 6.65 2.73 -14.35
CA ALA A 111 7.07 1.45 -14.91
C ALA A 111 7.15 1.50 -16.44
N LYS A 112 6.09 2.01 -17.08
CA LYS A 112 6.00 2.14 -18.54
C LYS A 112 7.08 3.07 -19.09
N THR A 113 7.25 4.24 -18.47
CA THR A 113 8.23 5.26 -18.87
C THR A 113 9.66 4.73 -18.78
N LEU A 114 9.97 3.96 -17.74
CA LEU A 114 11.28 3.33 -17.56
C LEU A 114 11.49 2.08 -18.40
N GLY A 115 10.52 1.70 -19.25
CA GLY A 115 10.61 0.47 -20.05
C GLY A 115 10.60 -0.81 -19.21
N ILE A 116 10.14 -0.73 -17.96
CA ILE A 116 9.95 -1.87 -17.08
C ILE A 116 8.64 -2.55 -17.51
N THR A 117 8.74 -3.47 -18.47
CA THR A 117 7.60 -4.24 -18.95
C THR A 117 7.20 -5.31 -17.93
N GLU A 118 5.94 -5.75 -18.01
CA GLU A 118 5.45 -6.93 -17.28
C GLU A 118 6.37 -8.15 -17.48
N ASP A 119 7.13 -8.22 -18.58
CA ASP A 119 8.07 -9.31 -18.88
C ASP A 119 9.39 -9.27 -18.08
N VAL A 120 9.77 -8.09 -17.54
CA VAL A 120 10.88 -7.93 -16.60
C VAL A 120 10.42 -8.25 -15.17
N LEU A 121 9.14 -7.98 -14.86
CA LEU A 121 8.48 -8.37 -13.61
C LEU A 121 8.14 -9.89 -13.60
N SER A 122 7.83 -10.48 -14.76
CA SER A 122 7.39 -11.88 -14.94
C SER A 122 8.49 -12.93 -14.82
N LYS A 123 9.77 -12.54 -14.85
CA LYS A 123 10.88 -13.48 -14.63
C LYS A 123 10.95 -13.99 -13.19
N THR A 124 10.20 -13.38 -12.28
CA THR A 124 9.82 -13.97 -11.00
C THR A 124 8.36 -14.41 -11.11
N LYS A 125 8.14 -15.73 -11.23
CA LYS A 125 6.80 -16.36 -11.13
C LYS A 125 6.22 -16.19 -9.72
N ILE A 126 5.95 -14.96 -9.33
CA ILE A 126 5.42 -14.59 -8.03
C ILE A 126 4.13 -13.85 -8.38
N PRO A 127 2.94 -14.46 -8.19
CA PRO A 127 1.69 -13.71 -8.23
C PRO A 127 1.83 -12.46 -7.37
N ASP A 128 1.34 -11.30 -7.81
CA ASP A 128 1.39 -10.07 -7.02
C ASP A 128 0.84 -10.34 -5.62
N PHE A 129 1.68 -10.29 -4.59
CA PHE A 129 1.28 -10.62 -3.22
C PHE A 129 1.07 -9.34 -2.40
N VAL A 130 -0.06 -9.23 -1.73
CA VAL A 130 -0.34 -8.14 -0.80
C VAL A 130 -0.10 -8.56 0.66
N PRO A 131 0.53 -7.71 1.49
CA PRO A 131 0.74 -8.01 2.89
C PRO A 131 -0.57 -7.88 3.68
N ILE A 132 -0.88 -8.90 4.46
CA ILE A 132 -2.00 -8.95 5.41
C ILE A 132 -1.43 -9.12 6.81
N SER A 133 -1.85 -8.26 7.73
CA SER A 133 -1.44 -8.38 9.13
C SER A 133 -1.79 -9.76 9.68
N VAL A 134 -0.85 -10.36 10.40
CA VAL A 134 -1.04 -11.65 11.07
C VAL A 134 -2.29 -11.65 11.99
N ASN A 135 -2.69 -10.48 12.48
CA ASN A 135 -3.85 -10.33 13.36
C ASN A 135 -5.18 -10.73 12.71
N TYR A 136 -5.31 -10.60 11.38
CA TYR A 136 -6.52 -11.03 10.66
C TYR A 136 -6.74 -12.55 10.78
N PHE A 137 -5.68 -13.32 11.02
CA PHE A 137 -5.72 -14.78 11.08
C PHE A 137 -6.04 -15.32 12.48
N PHE A 138 -6.01 -14.51 13.55
CA PHE A 138 -6.41 -15.00 14.88
C PHE A 138 -7.92 -15.23 15.01
N ASN A 139 -8.72 -14.52 14.20
CA ASN A 139 -10.17 -14.56 14.32
C ASN A 139 -10.84 -15.48 13.29
N ILE A 140 -10.04 -16.22 12.52
CA ILE A 140 -10.53 -17.21 11.56
C ILE A 140 -9.84 -18.55 11.83
N SER A 141 -10.56 -19.64 11.57
CA SER A 141 -10.02 -21.00 11.69
C SER A 141 -9.85 -21.68 10.34
N THR A 142 -10.25 -21.04 9.25
CA THR A 142 -10.14 -21.55 7.88
C THR A 142 -9.70 -20.45 6.92
N SER A 143 -8.96 -20.79 5.87
CA SER A 143 -8.54 -19.83 4.84
C SER A 143 -9.41 -19.91 3.59
N CYS A 144 -9.82 -18.76 3.03
CA CYS A 144 -10.52 -18.71 1.75
C CYS A 144 -9.58 -18.66 0.52
N CYS A 145 -8.27 -18.52 0.74
CA CYS A 145 -7.26 -18.47 -0.31
C CYS A 145 -5.90 -19.01 0.17
N ASP A 146 -4.93 -19.13 -0.73
CA ASP A 146 -3.57 -19.49 -0.37
C ASP A 146 -2.85 -18.33 0.35
N VAL A 147 -2.12 -18.66 1.41
CA VAL A 147 -1.41 -17.72 2.28
C VAL A 147 0.07 -18.07 2.31
N TYR A 148 0.91 -17.04 2.19
CA TYR A 148 2.34 -17.14 2.01
C TYR A 148 3.08 -16.36 3.10
N ILE A 149 4.30 -16.77 3.38
CA ILE A 149 5.29 -15.96 4.12
C ILE A 149 6.36 -15.50 3.15
N ARG A 150 6.89 -14.29 3.39
CA ARG A 150 8.01 -13.75 2.62
C ARG A 150 9.32 -14.04 3.34
N ILE A 151 10.21 -14.78 2.69
CA ILE A 151 11.56 -15.10 3.17
C ILE A 151 12.57 -14.28 2.36
N LYS A 152 13.39 -13.49 3.06
CA LYS A 152 14.50 -12.76 2.42
C LYS A 152 15.61 -13.76 2.04
N LYS A 153 15.93 -13.87 0.75
CA LYS A 153 17.00 -14.73 0.22
C LYS A 153 18.28 -13.95 -0.12
N GLY A 154 18.16 -12.65 -0.33
CA GLY A 154 19.28 -11.74 -0.58
C GLY A 154 18.93 -10.31 -0.21
N PRO A 155 19.78 -9.32 -0.55
CA PRO A 155 19.54 -7.91 -0.27
C PRO A 155 18.21 -7.41 -0.84
N THR A 156 17.85 -7.86 -2.04
CA THR A 156 16.66 -7.48 -2.82
C THR A 156 15.78 -8.67 -3.24
N ASP A 157 16.22 -9.90 -2.94
CA ASP A 157 15.51 -11.12 -3.35
C ASP A 157 14.62 -11.66 -2.23
N PHE A 158 13.37 -11.94 -2.56
CA PHE A 158 12.34 -12.42 -1.66
C PHE A 158 11.65 -13.65 -2.25
N GLN A 159 11.63 -14.73 -1.47
CA GLN A 159 10.87 -15.94 -1.80
C GLN A 159 9.56 -15.95 -1.03
N PHE A 160 8.45 -16.16 -1.73
CA PHE A 160 7.15 -16.39 -1.11
C PHE A 160 6.92 -17.90 -0.94
N VAL A 161 6.80 -18.34 0.30
CA VAL A 161 6.59 -19.74 0.65
C VAL A 161 5.19 -19.91 1.17
N LYS A 162 4.37 -20.70 0.47
CA LYS A 162 3.00 -21.03 0.89
C LYS A 162 3.04 -21.74 2.25
N ARG A 163 2.20 -21.30 3.18
CA ARG A 163 2.09 -21.88 4.54
C ARG A 163 0.70 -22.38 4.87
N ILE A 164 -0.34 -21.77 4.28
CA ILE A 164 -1.73 -22.17 4.47
C ILE A 164 -2.33 -22.27 3.07
N HIS A 165 -2.92 -23.41 2.74
CA HIS A 165 -3.62 -23.59 1.48
C HIS A 165 -5.05 -23.09 1.60
N GLN A 166 -5.65 -22.75 0.47
CA GLN A 166 -7.08 -22.49 0.41
C GLN A 166 -7.87 -23.68 0.98
N GLY A 167 -8.78 -23.40 1.92
CA GLY A 167 -9.61 -24.39 2.61
C GLY A 167 -8.95 -25.06 3.81
N ASP A 168 -7.65 -24.83 4.07
CA ASP A 168 -6.99 -25.38 5.25
C ASP A 168 -7.64 -24.86 6.53
N ILE A 169 -7.71 -25.76 7.52
CA ILE A 169 -8.13 -25.46 8.88
C ILE A 169 -6.88 -25.27 9.73
N PHE A 170 -6.81 -24.19 10.51
CA PHE A 170 -5.69 -23.91 11.40
C PHE A 170 -6.16 -23.37 12.76
N SER A 171 -5.31 -23.53 13.78
CA SER A 171 -5.57 -23.01 15.13
C SER A 171 -4.83 -21.70 15.38
N GLN A 172 -5.31 -20.94 16.36
CA GLN A 172 -4.61 -19.73 16.82
C GLN A 172 -3.18 -20.02 17.29
N GLU A 173 -2.91 -21.19 17.84
CA GLU A 173 -1.56 -21.61 18.25
C GLU A 173 -0.59 -21.67 17.06
N VAL A 174 -1.07 -22.09 15.88
CA VAL A 174 -0.27 -22.10 14.65
C VAL A 174 0.08 -20.67 14.24
N ILE A 175 -0.87 -19.74 14.31
CA ILE A 175 -0.64 -18.32 14.00
C ILE A 175 0.32 -17.69 15.01
N LYS A 176 0.14 -17.98 16.31
CA LYS A 176 1.00 -17.50 17.39
C LYS A 176 2.46 -17.92 17.20
N LYS A 177 2.73 -19.15 16.76
CA LYS A 177 4.09 -19.60 16.45
C LYS A 177 4.77 -18.72 15.39
N TYR A 178 4.03 -18.22 14.40
CA TYR A 178 4.59 -17.29 13.42
C TYR A 178 4.85 -15.90 14.01
N CYS A 179 3.96 -15.39 14.86
CA CYS A 179 4.19 -14.15 15.60
C CYS A 179 5.43 -14.23 16.49
N ASP A 180 5.60 -15.33 17.23
CA ASP A 180 6.75 -15.59 18.11
C ASP A 180 8.07 -15.65 17.31
N GLN A 181 8.01 -16.01 16.03
CA GLN A 181 9.14 -15.97 15.09
C GLN A 181 9.36 -14.58 14.47
N GLY A 182 8.61 -13.57 14.89
CA GLY A 182 8.73 -12.18 14.41
C GLY A 182 7.98 -11.90 13.10
N LEU A 183 7.11 -12.82 12.64
CA LEU A 183 6.30 -12.58 11.45
C LEU A 183 5.20 -11.56 11.78
N LYS A 184 5.25 -10.40 11.12
CA LYS A 184 4.22 -9.35 11.25
C LYS A 184 3.09 -9.49 10.21
N ASN A 185 3.44 -9.96 9.02
CA ASN A 185 2.53 -10.03 7.88
C ASN A 185 2.62 -11.39 7.20
N PHE A 186 1.45 -11.95 6.90
CA PHE A 186 1.28 -12.93 5.84
C PHE A 186 1.08 -12.22 4.50
N TYR A 187 1.08 -13.00 3.43
CA TYR A 187 0.93 -12.52 2.07
C TYR A 187 -0.12 -13.36 1.34
N ILE A 188 -1.03 -12.70 0.62
CA ILE A 188 -2.05 -13.37 -0.21
C ILE A 188 -1.99 -12.80 -1.63
N PRO A 189 -2.42 -13.55 -2.66
CA PRO A 189 -2.50 -13.02 -4.01
C PRO A 189 -3.40 -11.78 -4.07
N LYS A 190 -2.97 -10.73 -4.79
CA LYS A 190 -3.61 -9.42 -4.88
C LYS A 190 -5.06 -9.53 -5.37
N GLU A 191 -5.32 -10.41 -6.32
CA GLU A 191 -6.65 -10.70 -6.84
C GLU A 191 -7.60 -11.30 -5.79
N GLN A 192 -7.06 -11.93 -4.74
CA GLN A 192 -7.83 -12.50 -3.63
C GLN A 192 -8.07 -11.53 -2.49
N GLN A 193 -7.48 -10.32 -2.51
CA GLN A 193 -7.54 -9.38 -1.39
C GLN A 193 -8.99 -9.03 -1.00
N LYS A 194 -9.82 -8.65 -1.97
CA LYS A 194 -11.23 -8.30 -1.73
C LYS A 194 -12.02 -9.46 -1.14
N ASN A 195 -11.78 -10.68 -1.64
CA ASN A 195 -12.44 -11.88 -1.18
C ASN A 195 -12.02 -12.21 0.26
N PHE A 196 -10.71 -12.12 0.55
CA PHE A 196 -10.16 -12.35 1.87
C PHE A 196 -10.70 -11.38 2.91
N THR A 197 -10.70 -10.07 2.62
CA THR A 197 -11.28 -9.06 3.51
C THR A 197 -12.75 -9.34 3.78
N THR A 198 -13.55 -9.62 2.73
CA THR A 198 -14.97 -9.95 2.89
C THR A 198 -15.17 -11.20 3.76
N PHE A 199 -14.37 -12.25 3.54
CA PHE A 199 -14.43 -13.49 4.31
C PHE A 199 -14.11 -13.25 5.79
N VAL A 200 -13.00 -12.58 6.10
CA VAL A 200 -12.62 -12.27 7.49
C VAL A 200 -13.69 -11.41 8.16
N SER A 201 -14.19 -10.39 7.45
CA SER A 201 -15.26 -9.53 7.95
C SER A 201 -16.51 -10.31 8.34
N ASN A 202 -16.98 -11.22 7.48
CA ASN A 202 -18.13 -12.06 7.78
C ASN A 202 -17.88 -12.97 8.99
N LYS A 203 -16.68 -13.56 9.09
CA LYS A 203 -16.29 -14.39 10.24
C LYS A 203 -16.19 -13.63 11.55
N LEU A 204 -15.74 -12.38 11.51
CA LEU A 204 -15.75 -11.50 12.67
C LEU A 204 -17.17 -11.16 13.12
N VAL A 205 -18.08 -10.87 12.19
CA VAL A 205 -19.49 -10.63 12.51
C VAL A 205 -20.13 -11.88 13.12
N GLU A 206 -19.85 -13.07 12.58
CA GLU A 206 -20.31 -14.34 13.18
C GLU A 206 -19.77 -14.52 14.61
N LEU A 207 -18.47 -14.25 14.82
CA LEU A 207 -17.81 -14.39 16.12
C LEU A 207 -18.34 -13.39 17.17
N LEU A 208 -18.52 -12.13 16.80
CA LEU A 208 -19.02 -11.07 17.69
C LEU A 208 -20.49 -11.26 18.07
N ASN A 209 -21.26 -11.93 17.22
CA ASN A 209 -22.67 -12.24 17.47
C ASN A 209 -22.87 -13.64 18.08
N ASP A 210 -21.79 -14.38 18.38
CA ASP A 210 -21.90 -15.68 19.04
C ASP A 210 -22.31 -15.48 20.51
N PRO A 211 -23.53 -15.89 20.92
CA PRO A 211 -24.01 -15.72 22.28
C PRO A 211 -23.24 -16.56 23.31
N LYS A 212 -22.36 -17.46 22.87
CA LYS A 212 -21.50 -18.29 23.75
C LYS A 212 -20.14 -17.66 24.04
N LEU A 213 -19.80 -16.56 23.37
CA LEU A 213 -18.52 -15.86 23.59
C LEU A 213 -18.66 -14.96 24.83
N GLU A 214 -18.02 -15.34 25.94
CA GLU A 214 -18.07 -14.58 27.21
C GLU A 214 -16.68 -14.14 27.69
N GLY A 215 -16.65 -13.08 28.51
CA GLY A 215 -15.46 -12.62 29.25
C GLY A 215 -14.29 -12.17 28.36
N ASP A 216 -13.08 -12.56 28.77
CA ASP A 216 -11.81 -12.12 28.16
C ASP A 216 -11.68 -12.48 26.67
N ALA A 217 -12.27 -13.61 26.25
CA ALA A 217 -12.26 -14.03 24.85
C ALA A 217 -13.07 -13.08 23.94
N LYS A 218 -14.16 -12.51 24.48
CA LYS A 218 -14.96 -11.50 23.78
C LYS A 218 -14.22 -10.17 23.69
N LEU A 219 -13.55 -9.76 24.76
CA LEU A 219 -12.69 -8.58 24.79
C LEU A 219 -11.53 -8.66 23.77
N GLU A 220 -10.85 -9.80 23.70
CA GLU A 220 -9.76 -10.03 22.75
C GLU A 220 -10.25 -10.02 21.29
N ALA A 221 -11.38 -10.68 21.01
CA ALA A 221 -12.01 -10.64 19.70
C ALA A 221 -12.42 -9.20 19.30
N MET A 222 -12.97 -8.42 20.23
CA MET A 222 -13.33 -7.02 20.00
C MET A 222 -12.11 -6.14 19.73
N GLY A 223 -11.03 -6.29 20.51
CA GLY A 223 -9.78 -5.55 20.30
C GLY A 223 -9.18 -5.82 18.93
N ASN A 224 -9.12 -7.09 18.51
CA ASN A 224 -8.62 -7.45 17.18
C ASN A 224 -9.55 -6.93 16.06
N SER A 225 -10.86 -6.94 16.28
CA SER A 225 -11.86 -6.46 15.31
C SER A 225 -11.78 -4.95 15.11
N TYR A 226 -11.58 -4.18 16.18
CA TYR A 226 -11.46 -2.72 16.14
C TYR A 226 -10.25 -2.31 15.28
N ASP A 227 -9.10 -2.94 15.52
CA ASP A 227 -7.86 -2.70 14.79
C ASP A 227 -7.98 -2.98 13.27
N ILE A 228 -8.76 -3.99 12.91
CA ILE A 228 -9.06 -4.37 11.52
C ILE A 228 -9.98 -3.32 10.89
N VAL A 229 -11.08 -2.95 11.56
CA VAL A 229 -12.05 -1.96 11.06
C VAL A 229 -11.41 -0.60 10.85
N THR A 230 -10.62 -0.11 11.81
CA THR A 230 -9.92 1.18 11.66
C THR A 230 -8.99 1.17 10.45
N LYS A 231 -8.28 0.07 10.19
CA LYS A 231 -7.39 -0.06 9.02
C LYS A 231 -8.16 -0.16 7.71
N GLU A 232 -9.30 -0.84 7.67
CA GLU A 232 -10.15 -0.93 6.47
C GLU A 232 -10.83 0.41 6.15
N ILE A 233 -11.32 1.14 7.16
CA ILE A 233 -11.87 2.51 7.00
C ILE A 233 -10.80 3.44 6.42
N LEU A 234 -9.58 3.37 6.95
CA LEU A 234 -8.46 4.22 6.53
C LEU A 234 -7.93 3.87 5.13
N LYS A 235 -8.02 2.60 4.68
CA LYS A 235 -7.48 2.16 3.38
C LYS A 235 -8.47 2.22 2.22
N ILE A 236 -9.76 1.93 2.45
CA ILE A 236 -10.71 1.65 1.36
C ILE A 236 -11.94 2.59 1.42
N GLY A 237 -12.10 3.35 2.51
CA GLY A 237 -13.32 4.12 2.78
C GLY A 237 -14.49 3.24 3.23
N PHE A 238 -15.67 3.83 3.39
CA PHE A 238 -16.87 3.14 3.89
C PHE A 238 -17.49 2.24 2.81
N ASN A 239 -17.34 0.92 2.93
CA ASN A 239 -18.18 -0.05 2.22
C ASN A 239 -19.16 -0.73 3.19
N SER A 240 -20.18 -1.42 2.66
CA SER A 240 -21.25 -2.01 3.46
C SER A 240 -20.77 -3.02 4.51
N ALA A 241 -19.69 -3.76 4.22
CA ALA A 241 -19.10 -4.70 5.17
C ALA A 241 -18.42 -3.95 6.34
N THR A 242 -17.71 -2.86 6.05
CA THR A 242 -17.08 -2.01 7.08
C THR A 242 -18.12 -1.32 7.98
N VAL A 243 -19.25 -0.89 7.41
CA VAL A 243 -20.37 -0.31 8.18
C VAL A 243 -20.99 -1.35 9.11
N GLN A 244 -21.31 -2.55 8.62
CA GLN A 244 -21.87 -3.62 9.45
C GLN A 244 -20.94 -4.06 10.59
N LEU A 245 -19.64 -4.15 10.32
CA LEU A 245 -18.64 -4.43 11.34
C LEU A 245 -18.59 -3.35 12.42
N THR A 246 -18.61 -2.08 12.00
CA THR A 246 -18.61 -0.94 12.92
C THR A 246 -19.83 -0.95 13.82
N GLU A 247 -21.03 -1.15 13.25
CA GLU A 247 -22.28 -1.26 13.99
C GLU A 247 -22.28 -2.43 14.98
N SER A 248 -21.71 -3.57 14.58
CA SER A 248 -21.60 -4.78 15.41
C SER A 248 -20.64 -4.58 16.59
N ILE A 249 -19.52 -3.90 16.38
CA ILE A 249 -18.55 -3.55 17.45
C ILE A 249 -19.20 -2.57 18.42
N VAL A 250 -19.82 -1.48 17.93
CA VAL A 250 -20.46 -0.46 18.78
C VAL A 250 -21.59 -1.07 19.62
N SER A 251 -22.40 -1.94 19.03
CA SER A 251 -23.49 -2.63 19.74
C SER A 251 -22.94 -3.55 20.84
N ASN A 252 -21.89 -4.32 20.56
CA ASN A 252 -21.26 -5.20 21.56
C ASN A 252 -20.56 -4.43 22.67
N ILE A 253 -19.94 -3.27 22.38
CA ILE A 253 -19.40 -2.36 23.40
C ILE A 253 -20.53 -1.93 24.33
N MET A 254 -21.66 -1.46 23.80
CA MET A 254 -22.79 -1.02 24.61
C MET A 254 -23.41 -2.13 25.46
N GLU A 255 -23.51 -3.35 24.93
CA GLU A 255 -24.02 -4.50 25.71
C GLU A 255 -23.07 -4.92 26.83
N THR A 256 -21.75 -4.90 26.57
CA THR A 256 -20.74 -5.26 27.57
C THR A 256 -20.79 -4.29 28.75
N PHE A 257 -20.85 -2.98 28.49
CA PHE A 257 -20.97 -1.97 29.55
C PHE A 257 -22.32 -2.01 30.29
N LYS A 258 -23.42 -2.37 29.64
CA LYS A 258 -24.72 -2.55 30.31
C LYS A 258 -24.77 -3.75 31.26
N ASN A 259 -23.95 -4.77 31.00
CA ASN A 259 -23.87 -5.95 31.85
C ASN A 259 -22.92 -5.78 33.04
N GLU A 260 -22.00 -4.82 33.00
CA GLU A 260 -21.13 -4.46 34.15
C GLU A 260 -21.83 -3.56 35.19
N GLU A 261 -22.96 -2.92 34.84
CA GLU A 261 -23.76 -2.08 35.77
C GLU A 261 -24.83 -2.87 36.57
N LYS A 262 -24.87 -4.21 36.46
CA LYS A 262 -25.76 -5.09 37.24
C LYS A 262 -24.98 -5.97 38.21
#